data_AF-A0A8J1YQD9-F1
#
_entry.id   AF-A0A8J1YQD9-F1
#
_cell.length_a   1.000
_cell.length_b   1.000
_cell.length_c   1.000
_cell.angle_alpha   90.00
_cell.angle_beta   90.00
_cell.angle_gamma   90.00
#
_symmetry.space_group_name_H-M   'P 1'
#
loop_
_entity.id
_entity.type
_entity.pdbx_description
1 polymer ?
#
loop_
_entity_poly.entity_id
_entity_poly.type
_entity_poly.pdbx_seq_one_letter_code
_entity_poly.pdbx_strand_id
1 'polypeptide(L)'
;MASTTAFKIPFAPHPIHEDIPSTPESLMSNESTPSPMSDHSSAPSSLFLTPISRQSQSLLLRSPSEILHRVLCNSGTEDLPAIARAAKTCRELRSFIYENPDQALWRDIHLRRFDDPRTAGAFVHPRAEFDWKKRVQDREFVARIFREWPEERFEELADHLDLICSTLLDMYLDLPASGCPSNTAPSFAGYEETNNGHIIESILRSDAFQYIYLNLSTRETKPLLRPLRAQPGNPNRRSHKEVVNPHLSRLHVLLSPDFNHDIIVHRQHRGYLREVVYSASNFQQRNDWGPFTEDGKVDWTLVDAIGSVMMANAKDVLSMGEDGWRQAVLPLSYGLETVRCWGYNDLRRPASLAQDEIWDWAGVQGPWCGSYAFLDYADWISLNEPRLVQLRRSMNQLDLSRYSEAIGDLMRLDLVIDKDASSATKAYAQRQHHAADDLHAVSTHLPTSDLLPPIHFHGSSVQHNGATTYPSQSPASFVRGVVRLTADDPPQVRWTLVIRYGGEDRWRLEGVQVGGRGAKRGFFGVWTDAMKEEHSPNGPVWYWKP
;
A
#
# COMPACT_ATOMS: atom_id res chain seq x y z
N MET A 1 -20.15 -48.43 -30.22
CA MET A 1 -19.81 -47.31 -31.12
C MET A 1 -18.92 -46.39 -30.30
N ALA A 2 -17.60 -46.38 -30.36
CA ALA A 2 -16.65 -46.57 -31.47
C ALA A 2 -16.45 -45.31 -32.34
N SER A 3 -15.19 -44.87 -32.38
CA SER A 3 -14.54 -43.93 -33.32
C SER A 3 -14.64 -42.41 -33.07
N THR A 4 -13.65 -41.53 -33.40
CA THR A 4 -12.14 -41.56 -33.41
C THR A 4 -11.64 -40.13 -33.73
N THR A 5 -10.52 -39.67 -33.14
CA THR A 5 -9.71 -38.46 -33.53
C THR A 5 -10.40 -37.07 -33.43
N ALA A 6 -9.71 -35.91 -33.49
CA ALA A 6 -8.30 -35.63 -33.84
C ALA A 6 -7.65 -34.53 -32.98
N PHE A 7 -6.32 -34.59 -32.83
CA PHE A 7 -5.48 -33.46 -32.41
C PHE A 7 -5.32 -32.43 -33.53
N LYS A 8 -5.00 -31.18 -33.18
CA LYS A 8 -4.34 -30.21 -34.07
C LYS A 8 -3.18 -29.52 -33.35
N ILE A 9 -2.06 -29.41 -34.06
CA ILE A 9 -0.82 -28.73 -33.65
C ILE A 9 -0.70 -27.45 -34.50
N PRO A 10 -0.22 -26.32 -33.97
CA PRO A 10 -0.07 -25.08 -34.74
C PRO A 10 1.05 -25.16 -35.79
N PHE A 11 0.92 -24.37 -36.86
CA PHE A 11 1.95 -24.19 -37.87
C PHE A 11 2.99 -23.14 -37.43
N ALA A 12 4.24 -23.33 -37.89
CA ALA A 12 5.30 -22.34 -37.82
C ALA A 12 5.91 -22.11 -39.22
N PRO A 13 6.42 -20.91 -39.53
CA PRO A 13 7.39 -20.68 -40.60
C PRO A 13 8.81 -20.49 -40.04
N HIS A 14 9.81 -21.05 -40.72
CA HIS A 14 11.24 -20.85 -40.42
C HIS A 14 11.84 -19.67 -41.22
N PRO A 15 13.01 -19.13 -40.84
CA PRO A 15 13.55 -17.88 -41.37
C PRO A 15 14.33 -18.05 -42.68
N ILE A 16 14.69 -16.91 -43.29
CA ILE A 16 15.70 -16.80 -44.34
C ILE A 16 16.91 -16.06 -43.75
N HIS A 17 18.09 -16.66 -43.89
CA HIS A 17 19.40 -16.03 -43.70
C HIS A 17 19.92 -15.54 -45.06
N GLU A 18 20.61 -14.42 -45.11
CA GLU A 18 21.68 -14.23 -46.09
C GLU A 18 22.72 -13.20 -45.63
N ASP A 19 23.99 -13.52 -45.91
CA ASP A 19 25.22 -12.94 -45.34
C ASP A 19 26.31 -12.99 -46.46
N ILE A 20 27.38 -12.18 -46.54
CA ILE A 20 28.13 -11.32 -45.61
C ILE A 20 28.68 -10.06 -46.40
N PRO A 21 29.60 -9.16 -45.93
CA PRO A 21 29.82 -7.83 -46.54
C PRO A 21 31.00 -7.75 -47.55
N SER A 22 31.15 -6.60 -48.25
CA SER A 22 32.46 -5.92 -48.41
C SER A 22 32.46 -4.61 -49.25
N THR A 23 33.12 -3.59 -48.70
CA THR A 23 33.86 -2.48 -49.38
C THR A 23 35.35 -2.92 -49.53
N PRO A 24 36.29 -2.23 -50.22
CA PRO A 24 36.39 -0.76 -50.41
C PRO A 24 37.02 -0.23 -51.73
N GLU A 25 37.33 1.07 -51.73
CA GLU A 25 38.39 1.79 -52.49
C GLU A 25 38.37 1.78 -54.04
N SER A 26 38.29 2.93 -54.73
CA SER A 26 39.23 4.08 -54.83
C SER A 26 40.20 3.94 -56.00
N LEU A 27 40.12 4.87 -56.96
CA LEU A 27 41.21 5.20 -57.89
C LEU A 27 41.00 6.62 -58.48
N MET A 28 42.08 7.24 -58.97
CA MET A 28 42.17 8.68 -59.28
C MET A 28 42.40 8.96 -60.77
N SER A 29 42.76 10.22 -61.07
CA SER A 29 43.23 10.80 -62.34
C SER A 29 42.15 11.15 -63.38
N ASN A 30 42.29 12.16 -64.24
CA ASN A 30 43.01 13.45 -64.33
C ASN A 30 43.17 13.69 -65.84
N GLU A 31 42.78 14.87 -66.34
CA GLU A 31 43.16 15.54 -67.63
C GLU A 31 41.96 16.41 -68.08
N SER A 32 42.12 17.55 -68.75
CA SER A 32 43.30 18.42 -68.96
C SER A 32 42.82 19.85 -69.34
N THR A 33 43.63 20.87 -69.07
CA THR A 33 43.41 22.27 -69.49
C THR A 33 43.61 22.44 -71.02
N PRO A 34 43.08 23.50 -71.70
CA PRO A 34 43.58 24.88 -71.52
C PRO A 34 42.51 26.01 -71.57
N SER A 35 42.94 27.22 -71.18
CA SER A 35 42.18 28.48 -71.30
C SER A 35 42.34 29.15 -72.68
N PRO A 36 41.62 30.27 -72.93
CA PRO A 36 42.36 31.55 -72.95
C PRO A 36 41.64 32.73 -72.25
N MET A 37 42.32 33.88 -72.24
CA MET A 37 42.05 35.10 -71.46
C MET A 37 40.86 35.95 -71.95
N SER A 38 40.25 36.71 -71.02
CA SER A 38 40.09 38.16 -71.16
C SER A 38 39.81 38.84 -69.81
N ASP A 39 40.30 40.07 -69.64
CA ASP A 39 40.03 40.90 -68.46
C ASP A 39 38.60 41.47 -68.47
N HIS A 40 38.02 41.69 -67.29
CA HIS A 40 37.43 43.00 -66.95
C HIS A 40 37.21 43.17 -65.44
N SER A 41 37.47 44.37 -64.94
CA SER A 41 37.38 44.72 -63.52
C SER A 41 35.94 44.92 -63.04
N SER A 42 35.55 44.20 -62.00
CA SER A 42 34.50 44.66 -61.07
C SER A 42 34.72 44.08 -59.68
N ALA A 43 34.65 44.94 -58.66
CA ALA A 43 34.45 44.50 -57.29
C ALA A 43 32.95 44.47 -56.99
N PRO A 44 32.47 43.48 -56.25
CA PRO A 44 31.46 43.79 -55.25
C PRO A 44 31.80 43.19 -53.87
N SER A 45 31.61 44.03 -52.85
CA SER A 45 31.63 43.62 -51.45
C SER A 45 30.56 42.55 -51.18
N SER A 46 30.97 41.37 -50.71
CA SER A 46 30.06 40.40 -50.10
C SER A 46 30.72 39.71 -48.90
N LEU A 47 30.77 40.44 -47.78
CA LEU A 47 30.88 39.80 -46.48
C LEU A 47 29.63 38.93 -46.29
N PHE A 48 29.74 37.63 -46.55
CA PHE A 48 28.73 36.64 -46.21
C PHE A 48 28.68 36.45 -44.68
N LEU A 49 28.18 37.48 -44.00
CA LEU A 49 27.63 37.37 -42.67
C LEU A 49 26.39 36.48 -42.75
N THR A 50 26.61 35.17 -42.66
CA THR A 50 25.57 34.25 -42.16
C THR A 50 24.94 34.90 -40.94
N PRO A 51 23.61 35.07 -40.88
CA PRO A 51 22.98 35.83 -39.80
C PRO A 51 23.30 35.18 -38.47
N ILE A 52 24.19 35.84 -37.71
CA ILE A 52 24.59 35.48 -36.35
C ILE A 52 23.29 35.21 -35.58
N SER A 53 23.08 33.95 -35.20
CA SER A 53 21.78 33.55 -34.64
C SER A 53 21.51 34.39 -33.41
N ARG A 54 20.27 34.86 -33.20
CA ARG A 54 19.94 35.66 -32.00
C ARG A 54 20.26 34.90 -30.70
N GLN A 55 20.31 33.57 -30.78
CA GLN A 55 20.77 32.66 -29.74
C GLN A 55 22.27 32.84 -29.41
N SER A 56 23.15 32.94 -30.42
CA SER A 56 24.59 33.22 -30.24
C SER A 56 24.93 34.63 -29.70
N GLN A 57 23.94 35.52 -29.56
CA GLN A 57 24.06 36.78 -28.83
C GLN A 57 23.68 36.66 -27.35
N SER A 58 23.03 35.57 -26.92
CA SER A 58 22.60 35.36 -25.53
C SER A 58 23.78 34.97 -24.64
N LEU A 59 24.06 35.79 -23.62
CA LEU A 59 25.06 35.50 -22.59
C LEU A 59 24.72 34.22 -21.79
N LEU A 60 23.43 33.89 -21.65
CA LEU A 60 22.98 32.67 -20.96
C LEU A 60 23.23 31.41 -21.81
N LEU A 61 22.93 31.45 -23.11
CA LEU A 61 23.11 30.30 -24.01
C LEU A 61 24.59 30.10 -24.40
N ARG A 62 25.43 31.11 -24.13
CA ARG A 62 26.90 31.03 -24.20
C ARG A 62 27.56 30.63 -22.87
N SER A 63 26.80 30.46 -21.79
CA SER A 63 27.35 29.94 -20.54
C SER A 63 27.61 28.43 -20.64
N PRO A 64 28.55 27.86 -19.85
CA PRO A 64 28.77 26.41 -19.83
C PRO A 64 27.50 25.64 -19.49
N SER A 65 27.38 24.42 -20.01
CA SER A 65 26.23 23.52 -19.83
C SER A 65 25.84 23.33 -18.36
N GLU A 66 26.83 23.34 -17.46
CA GLU A 66 26.69 23.14 -16.02
C GLU A 66 26.08 24.36 -15.33
N ILE A 67 26.32 25.56 -15.86
CA ILE A 67 25.71 26.81 -15.38
C ILE A 67 24.25 26.85 -15.82
N LEU A 68 23.98 26.55 -17.10
CA LEU A 68 22.62 26.47 -17.62
C LEU A 68 21.80 25.39 -16.88
N HIS A 69 22.38 24.21 -16.65
CA HIS A 69 21.80 23.13 -15.85
C HIS A 69 21.46 23.59 -14.44
N ARG A 70 22.39 24.25 -13.73
CA ARG A 70 22.16 24.76 -12.36
C ARG A 70 21.05 25.81 -12.32
N VAL A 71 21.02 26.75 -13.26
CA VAL A 71 19.97 27.78 -13.35
C VAL A 71 18.60 27.13 -13.57
N LEU A 72 18.48 26.26 -14.58
CA LEU A 72 17.23 25.55 -14.86
C LEU A 72 16.81 24.66 -13.69
N CYS A 73 17.73 23.90 -13.11
CA CYS A 73 17.46 23.02 -11.98
C CYS A 73 16.97 23.80 -10.76
N ASN A 74 17.57 24.94 -10.43
CA ASN A 74 17.06 25.84 -9.37
C ASN A 74 15.64 26.32 -9.70
N SER A 75 15.42 26.92 -10.88
CA SER A 75 14.09 27.42 -11.27
C SER A 75 13.01 26.34 -11.29
N GLY A 76 13.32 25.11 -11.69
CA GLY A 76 12.40 23.96 -11.64
C GLY A 76 12.25 23.32 -10.26
N THR A 77 13.19 23.57 -9.34
CA THR A 77 13.04 23.21 -7.92
C THR A 77 12.03 24.13 -7.24
N GLU A 78 12.00 25.41 -7.62
CA GLU A 78 11.08 26.43 -7.11
C GLU A 78 9.70 26.33 -7.80
N ASP A 79 9.64 26.55 -9.12
CA ASP A 79 8.44 26.54 -9.96
C ASP A 79 8.64 25.62 -11.17
N LEU A 80 8.18 24.37 -11.10
CA LEU A 80 8.33 23.41 -12.22
C LEU A 80 7.71 23.94 -13.55
N PRO A 81 6.54 24.60 -13.57
CA PRO A 81 6.06 25.35 -14.73
C PRO A 81 7.08 26.32 -15.38
N ALA A 82 8.06 26.87 -14.66
CA ALA A 82 9.14 27.68 -15.25
C ALA A 82 9.97 26.90 -16.28
N ILE A 83 10.19 25.60 -16.10
CA ILE A 83 10.88 24.73 -17.07
C ILE A 83 10.11 24.70 -18.40
N ALA A 84 8.79 24.49 -18.33
CA ALA A 84 7.92 24.47 -19.50
C ALA A 84 7.79 25.85 -20.17
N ARG A 85 7.97 26.95 -19.41
CA ARG A 85 8.06 28.32 -19.95
C ARG A 85 9.41 28.57 -20.62
N ALA A 86 10.53 28.19 -20.00
CA ALA A 86 11.88 28.32 -20.56
C ALA A 86 12.02 27.55 -21.88
N ALA A 87 11.54 26.31 -21.95
CA ALA A 87 11.54 25.46 -23.14
C ALA A 87 10.62 25.96 -24.29
N LYS A 88 9.84 27.04 -24.08
CA LYS A 88 9.08 27.73 -25.14
C LYS A 88 9.84 28.93 -25.73
N THR A 89 10.95 29.36 -25.14
CA THR A 89 11.65 30.59 -25.56
C THR A 89 12.60 30.41 -26.76
N CYS A 90 13.32 29.28 -26.84
CA CYS A 90 14.16 28.94 -28.00
C CYS A 90 14.35 27.42 -28.16
N ARG A 91 14.86 27.01 -29.34
CA ARG A 91 15.06 25.59 -29.68
C ARG A 91 16.18 24.93 -28.87
N GLU A 92 17.27 25.64 -28.57
CA GLU A 92 18.37 25.10 -27.76
C GLU A 92 17.92 24.77 -26.34
N LEU A 93 17.18 25.68 -25.67
CA LEU A 93 16.60 25.40 -24.35
C LEU A 93 15.59 24.26 -24.40
N ARG A 94 14.76 24.18 -25.44
CA ARG A 94 13.84 23.06 -25.63
C ARG A 94 14.59 21.73 -25.73
N SER A 95 15.65 21.68 -26.52
CA SER A 95 16.47 20.48 -26.71
C SER A 95 17.20 20.08 -25.44
N PHE A 96 17.88 21.03 -24.79
CA PHE A 96 18.54 20.83 -23.49
C PHE A 96 17.59 20.29 -22.41
N ILE A 97 16.35 20.80 -22.38
CA ILE A 97 15.34 20.42 -21.38
C ILE A 97 14.66 19.07 -21.70
N TYR A 98 14.39 18.74 -22.96
CA TYR A 98 13.51 17.60 -23.30
C TYR A 98 14.14 16.48 -24.14
N GLU A 99 15.31 16.71 -24.74
CA GLU A 99 15.97 15.82 -25.71
C GLU A 99 17.32 15.28 -25.19
N ASN A 100 17.73 15.63 -23.95
CA ASN A 100 18.86 14.99 -23.26
C ASN A 100 18.50 13.54 -22.86
N PRO A 101 19.29 12.52 -23.28
CA PRO A 101 18.94 11.11 -23.08
C PRO A 101 19.06 10.66 -21.62
N ASP A 102 20.04 11.17 -20.87
CA ASP A 102 20.29 10.81 -19.46
C ASP A 102 19.25 11.42 -18.50
N GLN A 103 18.38 12.29 -19.02
CA GLN A 103 17.39 13.09 -18.29
C GLN A 103 17.95 13.85 -17.07
N ALA A 104 19.25 14.20 -17.07
CA ALA A 104 19.96 14.62 -15.87
C ALA A 104 19.32 15.83 -15.16
N LEU A 105 18.75 16.77 -15.92
CA LEU A 105 18.03 17.93 -15.39
C LEU A 105 16.78 17.52 -14.59
N TRP A 106 16.00 16.54 -15.09
CA TRP A 106 14.78 16.05 -14.42
C TRP A 106 15.11 15.22 -13.20
N ARG A 107 16.17 14.40 -13.26
CA ARG A 107 16.71 13.70 -12.09
C ARG A 107 17.10 14.69 -10.99
N ASP A 108 17.84 15.72 -11.32
CA ASP A 108 18.35 16.68 -10.33
C ASP A 108 17.23 17.57 -9.76
N ILE A 109 16.16 17.83 -10.52
CA ILE A 109 14.94 18.45 -10.00
C ILE A 109 14.16 17.49 -9.09
N HIS A 110 14.03 16.20 -9.46
CA HIS A 110 13.37 15.18 -8.62
C HIS A 110 14.05 15.10 -7.25
N LEU A 111 15.36 14.90 -7.23
CA LEU A 111 16.16 14.71 -6.01
C LEU A 111 16.22 15.95 -5.09
N ARG A 112 15.60 17.06 -5.47
CA ARG A 112 15.44 18.28 -4.66
C ARG A 112 14.00 18.57 -4.23
N ARG A 113 12.99 17.93 -4.84
CA ARG A 113 11.57 18.10 -4.51
C ARG A 113 10.94 16.85 -3.88
N PHE A 114 11.57 15.68 -4.06
CA PHE A 114 11.02 14.36 -3.72
C PHE A 114 12.10 13.46 -3.11
N ASP A 115 11.70 12.35 -2.51
CA ASP A 115 12.64 11.33 -2.00
C ASP A 115 13.31 10.56 -3.14
N ASP A 116 14.52 10.06 -2.90
CA ASP A 116 15.28 9.30 -3.90
C ASP A 116 14.78 7.84 -3.97
N PRO A 117 14.21 7.40 -5.11
CA PRO A 117 13.69 6.05 -5.28
C PRO A 117 14.76 4.94 -5.15
N ARG A 118 16.04 5.29 -5.20
CA ARG A 118 17.17 4.35 -5.08
C ARG A 118 17.47 4.02 -3.61
N THR A 119 17.06 4.89 -2.68
CA THR A 119 17.15 4.70 -1.22
C THR A 119 15.79 4.36 -0.59
N ALA A 120 14.77 4.13 -1.42
CA ALA A 120 13.41 3.77 -1.03
C ALA A 120 13.38 2.57 -0.07
N GLY A 121 12.78 2.75 1.10
CA GLY A 121 12.74 1.74 2.17
C GLY A 121 11.99 0.47 1.77
N ALA A 122 10.99 0.57 0.89
CA ALA A 122 10.12 -0.57 0.61
C ALA A 122 10.82 -1.75 -0.08
N PHE A 123 11.96 -1.56 -0.75
CA PHE A 123 12.53 -2.56 -1.67
C PHE A 123 13.82 -3.20 -1.15
N VAL A 124 14.01 -4.49 -1.45
CA VAL A 124 15.23 -5.27 -1.11
C VAL A 124 16.43 -4.80 -1.94
N HIS A 125 16.17 -4.37 -3.18
CA HIS A 125 17.17 -3.89 -4.12
C HIS A 125 16.81 -2.47 -4.55
N PRO A 126 17.80 -1.58 -4.73
CA PRO A 126 17.55 -0.24 -5.28
C PRO A 126 16.79 -0.33 -6.61
N ARG A 127 15.67 0.38 -6.72
CA ARG A 127 14.93 0.49 -7.99
C ARG A 127 15.85 1.06 -9.07
N ALA A 128 15.76 0.50 -10.28
CA ALA A 128 16.50 0.94 -11.46
C ALA A 128 15.57 1.61 -12.49
N GLU A 129 16.16 2.16 -13.55
CA GLU A 129 15.49 2.59 -14.80
C GLU A 129 14.26 3.50 -14.61
N PHE A 130 14.51 4.76 -14.24
CA PHE A 130 13.44 5.76 -14.08
C PHE A 130 13.34 6.72 -15.28
N ASP A 131 12.13 6.92 -15.79
CA ASP A 131 11.76 8.12 -16.54
C ASP A 131 11.55 9.27 -15.54
N TRP A 132 12.65 9.90 -15.11
CA TRP A 132 12.67 11.02 -14.17
C TRP A 132 11.77 12.18 -14.62
N LYS A 133 11.79 12.47 -15.93
CA LYS A 133 10.95 13.48 -16.58
C LYS A 133 9.48 13.14 -16.39
N LYS A 134 9.05 11.92 -16.73
CA LYS A 134 7.65 11.52 -16.55
C LYS A 134 7.25 11.56 -15.07
N ARG A 135 8.05 10.98 -14.15
CA ARG A 135 7.72 10.98 -12.71
C ARG A 135 7.59 12.40 -12.13
N VAL A 136 8.47 13.33 -12.51
CA VAL A 136 8.37 14.74 -12.08
C VAL A 136 7.14 15.44 -12.70
N GLN A 137 6.80 15.14 -13.95
CA GLN A 137 5.59 15.66 -14.59
C GLN A 137 4.30 15.11 -13.98
N ASP A 138 4.24 13.80 -13.72
CA ASP A 138 3.11 13.12 -13.07
C ASP A 138 2.89 13.67 -11.65
N ARG A 139 3.96 13.77 -10.84
CA ARG A 139 3.89 14.24 -9.45
C ARG A 139 3.44 15.70 -9.34
N GLU A 140 3.96 16.60 -10.19
CA GLU A 140 3.43 17.98 -10.21
C GLU A 140 2.00 18.05 -10.76
N PHE A 141 1.63 17.23 -11.75
CA PHE A 141 0.25 17.19 -12.23
C PHE A 141 -0.74 16.78 -11.12
N VAL A 142 -0.44 15.68 -10.41
CA VAL A 142 -1.25 15.21 -9.27
C VAL A 142 -1.24 16.23 -8.14
N ALA A 143 -0.09 16.78 -7.75
CA ALA A 143 -0.02 17.84 -6.74
C ALA A 143 -0.82 19.09 -7.14
N ARG A 144 -0.89 19.42 -8.44
CA ARG A 144 -1.71 20.52 -8.96
C ARG A 144 -3.21 20.24 -8.97
N ILE A 145 -3.64 18.99 -9.11
CA ILE A 145 -5.04 18.62 -8.88
C ILE A 145 -5.44 19.02 -7.46
N PHE A 146 -4.75 18.48 -6.46
CA PHE A 146 -5.07 18.70 -5.04
C PHE A 146 -4.80 20.12 -4.52
N ARG A 147 -4.03 20.95 -5.25
CA ARG A 147 -3.70 22.33 -4.89
C ARG A 147 -4.55 23.39 -5.61
N GLU A 148 -5.06 23.10 -6.80
CA GLU A 148 -5.61 24.12 -7.72
C GLU A 148 -7.01 23.78 -8.29
N TRP A 149 -7.54 22.57 -8.06
CA TRP A 149 -8.88 22.20 -8.54
C TRP A 149 -9.94 22.42 -7.45
N PRO A 150 -11.02 23.19 -7.71
CA PRO A 150 -12.12 23.36 -6.77
C PRO A 150 -13.14 22.22 -6.88
N GLU A 151 -14.10 22.18 -5.95
CA GLU A 151 -15.09 21.11 -5.81
C GLU A 151 -15.92 20.86 -7.07
N GLU A 152 -16.23 21.89 -7.87
CA GLU A 152 -17.03 21.75 -9.09
C GLU A 152 -16.32 20.92 -10.18
N ARG A 153 -15.01 20.63 -10.01
CA ARG A 153 -14.20 19.79 -10.90
C ARG A 153 -13.89 18.41 -10.32
N PHE A 154 -14.51 18.03 -9.20
CA PHE A 154 -14.27 16.71 -8.59
C PHE A 154 -14.79 15.54 -9.45
N GLU A 155 -15.79 15.74 -10.30
CA GLU A 155 -16.25 14.71 -11.25
C GLU A 155 -15.15 14.34 -12.28
N GLU A 156 -14.30 15.30 -12.67
CA GLU A 156 -13.16 15.09 -13.57
C GLU A 156 -12.04 14.22 -12.94
N LEU A 157 -12.07 13.97 -11.62
CA LEU A 157 -11.08 13.13 -10.95
C LEU A 157 -11.16 11.65 -11.39
N ALA A 158 -12.32 11.22 -11.89
CA ALA A 158 -12.51 9.87 -12.43
C ALA A 158 -11.60 9.59 -13.64
N ASP A 159 -11.42 10.57 -14.53
CA ASP A 159 -10.56 10.47 -15.72
C ASP A 159 -9.06 10.41 -15.38
N HIS A 160 -8.70 10.65 -14.11
CA HIS A 160 -7.31 10.69 -13.64
C HIS A 160 -7.02 9.71 -12.49
N LEU A 161 -8.00 8.89 -12.09
CA LEU A 161 -7.94 8.03 -10.91
C LEU A 161 -6.70 7.11 -10.90
N ASP A 162 -6.43 6.42 -12.01
CA ASP A 162 -5.29 5.51 -12.10
C ASP A 162 -3.94 6.24 -12.02
N LEU A 163 -3.84 7.45 -12.60
CA LEU A 163 -2.64 8.28 -12.52
C LEU A 163 -2.43 8.81 -11.10
N ILE A 164 -3.49 9.28 -10.43
CA ILE A 164 -3.45 9.74 -9.04
C ILE A 164 -2.99 8.59 -8.13
N CYS A 165 -3.67 7.44 -8.18
CA CYS A 165 -3.40 6.31 -7.29
C CYS A 165 -2.03 5.67 -7.56
N SER A 166 -1.59 5.55 -8.82
CA SER A 166 -0.23 5.07 -9.11
C SER A 166 0.85 6.06 -8.69
N THR A 167 0.67 7.37 -8.90
CA THR A 167 1.65 8.40 -8.53
C THR A 167 1.80 8.51 -7.01
N LEU A 168 0.68 8.54 -6.26
CA LEU A 168 0.71 8.62 -4.80
C LEU A 168 1.30 7.34 -4.18
N LEU A 169 0.98 6.16 -4.72
CA LEU A 169 1.58 4.90 -4.25
C LEU A 169 3.08 4.83 -4.58
N ASP A 170 3.49 5.29 -5.76
CA ASP A 170 4.90 5.41 -6.14
C ASP A 170 5.68 6.41 -5.27
N MET A 171 5.05 7.51 -4.83
CA MET A 171 5.61 8.43 -3.84
C MET A 171 5.73 7.79 -2.44
N TYR A 172 4.73 7.03 -2.02
CA TYR A 172 4.74 6.33 -0.74
C TYR A 172 5.79 5.21 -0.69
N LEU A 173 5.90 4.41 -1.75
CA LEU A 173 6.88 3.33 -1.83
C LEU A 173 8.33 3.85 -1.98
N ASP A 174 8.51 5.08 -2.45
CA ASP A 174 9.81 5.79 -2.48
C ASP A 174 10.30 6.26 -1.10
N LEU A 175 9.46 6.26 -0.05
CA LEU A 175 9.84 6.78 1.28
C LEU A 175 11.06 6.05 1.84
N PRO A 176 12.08 6.75 2.37
CA PRO A 176 13.24 6.11 2.99
C PRO A 176 12.84 5.37 4.27
N ALA A 177 13.58 4.30 4.57
CA ALA A 177 13.42 3.50 5.79
C ALA A 177 13.39 4.40 7.04
N SER A 178 12.49 4.12 7.98
CA SER A 178 12.56 4.72 9.32
C SER A 178 13.62 4.00 10.15
N GLY A 179 14.39 4.73 10.95
CA GLY A 179 15.44 4.15 11.79
C GLY A 179 14.89 3.07 12.72
N CYS A 180 15.49 1.88 12.70
CA CYS A 180 15.19 0.84 13.70
C CYS A 180 15.60 1.39 15.09
N PRO A 181 14.66 1.55 16.04
CA PRO A 181 14.98 2.17 17.32
C PRO A 181 15.88 1.25 18.14
N SER A 182 17.07 1.75 18.50
CA SER A 182 17.80 1.20 19.65
C SER A 182 16.94 1.29 20.91
N ASN A 183 17.11 0.36 21.85
CA ASN A 183 16.26 0.13 23.05
C ASN A 183 16.00 1.34 24.00
N THR A 184 16.53 2.51 23.70
CA THR A 184 16.09 3.81 24.23
C THR A 184 14.63 4.11 23.85
N ALA A 185 13.87 4.70 24.78
CA ALA A 185 12.46 5.07 24.56
C ALA A 185 12.26 5.98 23.32
N PRO A 186 11.10 5.92 22.64
CA PRO A 186 10.85 6.69 21.42
C PRO A 186 10.79 8.19 21.72
N SER A 187 11.91 8.89 21.51
CA SER A 187 11.94 10.35 21.44
C SER A 187 11.35 10.79 20.10
N PHE A 188 10.21 11.48 20.12
CA PHE A 188 9.55 11.96 18.90
C PHE A 188 10.25 13.19 18.30
N ALA A 189 11.23 13.79 19.00
CA ALA A 189 11.97 14.98 18.57
C ALA A 189 13.16 14.66 17.64
N GLY A 190 13.07 13.60 16.82
CA GLY A 190 14.20 13.09 16.04
C GLY A 190 13.83 12.18 14.87
N TYR A 191 12.62 12.29 14.31
CA TYR A 191 12.31 11.66 13.03
C TYR A 191 12.86 12.52 11.89
N GLU A 192 13.43 11.86 10.87
CA GLU A 192 13.80 12.52 9.62
C GLU A 192 12.54 12.75 8.78
N GLU A 193 12.18 14.04 8.60
CA GLU A 193 11.13 14.46 7.67
C GLU A 193 11.45 13.98 6.25
N THR A 194 10.43 13.51 5.52
CA THR A 194 10.58 13.00 4.15
C THR A 194 9.97 13.96 3.13
N ASN A 195 10.60 14.06 1.96
CA ASN A 195 10.17 14.98 0.91
C ASN A 195 8.81 14.57 0.34
N ASN A 196 8.51 13.28 0.24
CA ASN A 196 7.20 12.81 -0.23
C ASN A 196 6.15 12.82 0.90
N GLY A 197 6.54 12.56 2.16
CA GLY A 197 5.61 12.27 3.26
C GLY A 197 4.61 13.39 3.53
N HIS A 198 5.09 14.64 3.67
CA HIS A 198 4.22 15.79 3.90
C HIS A 198 3.27 16.07 2.72
N ILE A 199 3.71 15.81 1.48
CA ILE A 199 2.90 15.96 0.27
C ILE A 199 1.79 14.91 0.25
N ILE A 200 2.13 13.64 0.46
CA ILE A 200 1.16 12.54 0.49
C ILE A 200 0.14 12.77 1.60
N GLU A 201 0.58 13.10 2.83
CA GLU A 201 -0.34 13.33 3.94
C GLU A 201 -1.27 14.53 3.71
N SER A 202 -0.77 15.63 3.14
CA SER A 202 -1.61 16.78 2.77
C SER A 202 -2.64 16.41 1.69
N ILE A 203 -2.33 15.47 0.79
CA ILE A 203 -3.25 15.00 -0.26
C ILE A 203 -4.27 14.03 0.33
N LEU A 204 -3.85 13.02 1.09
CA LEU A 204 -4.73 12.00 1.68
C LEU A 204 -5.74 12.60 2.69
N ARG A 205 -5.43 13.76 3.28
CA ARG A 205 -6.34 14.51 4.17
C ARG A 205 -7.27 15.50 3.44
N SER A 206 -7.16 15.65 2.12
CA SER A 206 -7.96 16.62 1.36
C SER A 206 -9.37 16.14 1.05
N ASP A 207 -10.31 17.08 0.93
CA ASP A 207 -11.70 16.81 0.55
C ASP A 207 -11.81 16.18 -0.85
N ALA A 208 -10.88 16.50 -1.75
CA ALA A 208 -10.77 15.86 -3.07
C ALA A 208 -10.38 14.37 -2.96
N PHE A 209 -9.47 14.00 -2.06
CA PHE A 209 -9.14 12.58 -1.84
C PHE A 209 -10.28 11.85 -1.12
N GLN A 210 -10.95 12.52 -0.18
CA GLN A 210 -12.17 12.01 0.45
C GLN A 210 -13.28 11.78 -0.58
N TYR A 211 -13.48 12.69 -1.54
CA TYR A 211 -14.42 12.52 -2.65
C TYR A 211 -14.06 11.29 -3.50
N ILE A 212 -12.78 11.14 -3.88
CA ILE A 212 -12.29 9.96 -4.63
C ILE A 212 -12.61 8.67 -3.86
N TYR A 213 -12.29 8.61 -2.56
CA TYR A 213 -12.50 7.41 -1.77
C TYR A 213 -13.99 7.10 -1.56
N LEU A 214 -14.81 8.09 -1.25
CA LEU A 214 -16.24 7.87 -0.96
C LEU A 214 -17.06 7.52 -2.22
N ASN A 215 -16.74 8.12 -3.37
CA ASN A 215 -17.56 8.04 -4.58
C ASN A 215 -16.96 7.17 -5.71
N LEU A 216 -15.64 7.09 -5.83
CA LEU A 216 -14.95 6.46 -6.97
C LEU A 216 -14.26 5.13 -6.64
N SER A 217 -14.19 4.73 -5.36
CA SER A 217 -13.55 3.47 -4.95
C SER A 217 -14.28 2.20 -5.42
N THR A 218 -15.60 2.27 -5.62
CA THR A 218 -16.41 1.13 -6.07
C THR A 218 -17.40 1.49 -7.17
N ARG A 219 -17.62 0.57 -8.11
CA ARG A 219 -18.69 0.63 -9.11
C ARG A 219 -19.74 -0.45 -8.86
N GLU A 220 -21.02 -0.13 -9.09
CA GLU A 220 -22.09 -1.15 -9.05
C GLU A 220 -22.11 -1.93 -10.38
N THR A 221 -21.85 -3.24 -10.34
CA THR A 221 -21.77 -4.07 -11.56
C THR A 221 -23.09 -4.69 -11.96
N LYS A 222 -24.03 -4.83 -11.02
CA LYS A 222 -25.37 -5.39 -11.25
C LYS A 222 -26.40 -4.62 -10.42
N PRO A 223 -27.31 -3.85 -11.05
CA PRO A 223 -28.39 -3.18 -10.34
C PRO A 223 -29.35 -4.21 -9.73
N LEU A 224 -29.98 -3.84 -8.61
CA LEU A 224 -30.93 -4.68 -7.92
C LEU A 224 -32.16 -4.97 -8.78
N LEU A 225 -32.24 -6.19 -9.33
CA LEU A 225 -33.44 -6.69 -10.00
C LEU A 225 -34.64 -6.58 -9.05
N ARG A 226 -35.65 -5.82 -9.46
CA ARG A 226 -36.90 -5.62 -8.69
C ARG A 226 -37.55 -6.99 -8.40
N PRO A 227 -38.11 -7.22 -7.20
CA PRO A 227 -38.83 -8.45 -6.90
C PRO A 227 -39.99 -8.70 -7.87
N LEU A 228 -40.26 -9.97 -8.19
CA LEU A 228 -41.43 -10.35 -8.97
C LEU A 228 -42.71 -10.07 -8.16
N ARG A 229 -43.80 -9.71 -8.85
CA ARG A 229 -45.09 -9.44 -8.20
C ARG A 229 -45.54 -10.69 -7.43
N ALA A 230 -45.95 -10.51 -6.18
CA ALA A 230 -46.27 -11.56 -5.20
C ALA A 230 -45.10 -12.44 -4.68
N GLN A 231 -43.84 -12.12 -5.01
CA GLN A 231 -42.67 -12.62 -4.26
C GLN A 231 -42.11 -11.48 -3.39
N PRO A 232 -42.05 -11.62 -2.04
CA PRO A 232 -41.23 -10.72 -1.25
C PRO A 232 -39.77 -10.90 -1.67
N GLY A 233 -39.10 -9.79 -2.00
CA GLY A 233 -37.66 -9.83 -2.25
C GLY A 233 -36.91 -10.23 -0.97
N ASN A 234 -35.71 -10.78 -1.12
CA ASN A 234 -34.80 -10.91 0.03
C ASN A 234 -34.59 -9.49 0.65
N PRO A 235 -34.95 -9.25 1.92
CA PRO A 235 -34.81 -7.93 2.53
C PRO A 235 -33.34 -7.49 2.59
N ASN A 236 -32.41 -8.44 2.59
CA ASN A 236 -30.97 -8.20 2.61
C ASN A 236 -30.35 -8.36 1.20
N ARG A 237 -31.12 -8.08 0.12
CA ARG A 237 -30.59 -8.05 -1.25
C ARG A 237 -29.88 -6.72 -1.50
N ARG A 238 -28.55 -6.72 -1.55
CA ARG A 238 -27.70 -5.54 -1.75
C ARG A 238 -27.08 -5.52 -3.15
N SER A 239 -26.66 -4.34 -3.62
CA SER A 239 -26.05 -4.17 -4.94
C SER A 239 -24.63 -4.76 -4.96
N HIS A 240 -24.28 -5.44 -6.05
CA HIS A 240 -22.92 -5.99 -6.18
C HIS A 240 -21.96 -4.85 -6.53
N LYS A 241 -21.08 -4.50 -5.59
CA LYS A 241 -20.00 -3.54 -5.79
C LYS A 241 -18.71 -4.24 -6.17
N GLU A 242 -17.95 -3.62 -7.06
CA GLU A 242 -16.61 -4.04 -7.48
C GLU A 242 -15.65 -2.88 -7.23
N VAL A 243 -14.45 -3.17 -6.73
CA VAL A 243 -13.39 -2.17 -6.50
C VAL A 243 -12.90 -1.63 -7.84
N VAL A 244 -12.79 -0.32 -7.98
CA VAL A 244 -12.31 0.31 -9.22
C VAL A 244 -10.78 0.25 -9.34
N ASN A 245 -10.06 0.57 -8.25
CA ASN A 245 -8.60 0.50 -8.22
C ASN A 245 -8.10 0.11 -6.80
N PRO A 246 -7.39 -1.02 -6.62
CA PRO A 246 -6.96 -1.50 -5.31
C PRO A 246 -5.82 -0.66 -4.69
N HIS A 247 -5.10 0.15 -5.47
CA HIS A 247 -4.11 1.09 -4.93
C HIS A 247 -4.78 2.19 -4.10
N LEU A 248 -6.05 2.54 -4.39
CA LEU A 248 -6.80 3.52 -3.60
C LEU A 248 -7.04 3.04 -2.17
N SER A 249 -7.46 1.78 -1.99
CA SER A 249 -7.58 1.16 -0.67
C SER A 249 -6.24 1.05 0.06
N ARG A 250 -5.16 0.69 -0.66
CA ARG A 250 -3.80 0.68 -0.11
C ARG A 250 -3.33 2.07 0.36
N LEU A 251 -3.75 3.14 -0.31
CA LEU A 251 -3.44 4.53 0.06
C LEU A 251 -4.30 5.04 1.22
N HIS A 252 -5.59 4.72 1.23
CA HIS A 252 -6.52 5.17 2.25
C HIS A 252 -6.15 4.62 3.64
N VAL A 253 -5.85 3.31 3.74
CA VAL A 253 -5.52 2.64 5.02
C VAL A 253 -4.20 3.11 5.67
N LEU A 254 -3.42 3.95 4.99
CA LEU A 254 -2.20 4.57 5.56
C LEU A 254 -2.52 5.59 6.67
N LEU A 255 -3.71 6.21 6.62
CA LEU A 255 -4.20 7.17 7.60
C LEU A 255 -5.53 6.69 8.21
N SER A 256 -5.91 7.27 9.35
CA SER A 256 -7.20 6.97 9.99
C SER A 256 -8.34 7.75 9.31
N PRO A 257 -9.42 7.11 8.82
CA PRO A 257 -10.52 7.80 8.13
C PRO A 257 -11.30 8.76 9.04
N ASP A 258 -11.86 9.80 8.46
CA ASP A 258 -12.72 10.79 9.12
C ASP A 258 -14.18 10.64 8.65
N PHE A 259 -14.83 9.55 9.07
CA PHE A 259 -16.24 9.32 8.80
C PHE A 259 -17.14 10.16 9.71
N ASN A 260 -17.81 11.18 9.15
CA ASN A 260 -18.79 11.96 9.88
C ASN A 260 -20.13 11.22 9.94
N HIS A 261 -20.61 10.93 11.16
CA HIS A 261 -21.86 10.22 11.39
C HIS A 261 -23.13 10.94 10.96
N ASP A 262 -23.11 12.26 10.75
CA ASP A 262 -24.28 13.01 10.27
C ASP A 262 -24.41 12.94 8.73
N ILE A 263 -23.30 12.77 8.01
CA ILE A 263 -23.28 12.76 6.54
C ILE A 263 -23.72 11.40 6.00
N ILE A 264 -24.77 11.41 5.15
CA ILE A 264 -25.38 10.21 4.57
C ILE A 264 -24.34 9.34 3.84
N VAL A 265 -23.47 9.95 3.03
CA VAL A 265 -22.46 9.25 2.22
C VAL A 265 -21.43 8.54 3.11
N HIS A 266 -20.93 9.17 4.18
CA HIS A 266 -19.94 8.56 5.08
C HIS A 266 -20.56 7.39 5.86
N ARG A 267 -21.80 7.54 6.34
CA ARG A 267 -22.59 6.44 6.94
C ARG A 267 -22.76 5.26 5.97
N GLN A 268 -23.19 5.53 4.74
CA GLN A 268 -23.37 4.50 3.71
C GLN A 268 -22.05 3.81 3.34
N HIS A 269 -20.95 4.56 3.29
CA HIS A 269 -19.63 4.02 3.00
C HIS A 269 -19.10 3.16 4.15
N ARG A 270 -19.13 3.62 5.41
CA ARG A 270 -18.78 2.79 6.59
C ARG A 270 -19.67 1.53 6.68
N GLY A 271 -20.95 1.66 6.31
CA GLY A 271 -21.87 0.52 6.18
C GLY A 271 -21.49 -0.51 5.10
N TYR A 272 -20.88 -0.08 4.00
CA TYR A 272 -20.30 -0.96 2.99
C TYR A 272 -19.00 -1.61 3.48
N LEU A 273 -18.11 -0.88 4.14
CA LEU A 273 -16.89 -1.47 4.71
C LEU A 273 -17.21 -2.55 5.76
N ARG A 274 -18.25 -2.33 6.58
CA ARG A 274 -18.83 -3.35 7.48
C ARG A 274 -19.32 -4.59 6.73
N GLU A 275 -19.97 -4.43 5.58
CA GLU A 275 -20.39 -5.56 4.75
C GLU A 275 -19.19 -6.37 4.22
N VAL A 276 -18.12 -5.69 3.79
CA VAL A 276 -16.87 -6.36 3.39
C VAL A 276 -16.22 -7.10 4.56
N VAL A 277 -16.19 -6.49 5.75
CA VAL A 277 -15.57 -7.07 6.95
C VAL A 277 -16.36 -8.25 7.53
N TYR A 278 -17.69 -8.19 7.57
CA TYR A 278 -18.53 -9.21 8.20
C TYR A 278 -19.11 -10.26 7.24
N SER A 279 -18.79 -10.16 5.94
CA SER A 279 -19.15 -11.20 4.95
C SER A 279 -18.17 -12.36 4.99
N ALA A 280 -18.60 -13.50 5.49
CA ALA A 280 -17.84 -14.75 5.57
C ALA A 280 -17.35 -15.23 4.20
N SER A 281 -18.01 -14.86 3.10
CA SER A 281 -17.58 -15.19 1.73
C SER A 281 -16.20 -14.58 1.36
N ASN A 282 -15.76 -13.55 2.08
CA ASN A 282 -14.44 -12.94 1.90
C ASN A 282 -13.33 -13.68 2.66
N PHE A 283 -13.67 -14.55 3.61
CA PHE A 283 -12.72 -15.26 4.47
C PHE A 283 -12.96 -16.77 4.35
N GLN A 284 -12.20 -17.40 3.46
CA GLN A 284 -12.43 -18.77 2.98
C GLN A 284 -11.11 -19.56 3.00
N GLN A 285 -11.18 -20.89 2.84
CA GLN A 285 -9.98 -21.73 2.79
C GLN A 285 -8.98 -21.22 1.75
N ARG A 286 -9.45 -20.77 0.57
CA ARG A 286 -8.63 -20.29 -0.55
C ARG A 286 -7.72 -19.08 -0.23
N ASN A 287 -8.05 -18.28 0.78
CA ASN A 287 -7.22 -17.18 1.27
C ASN A 287 -6.81 -17.35 2.74
N ASP A 288 -6.77 -18.60 3.20
CA ASP A 288 -6.40 -19.00 4.57
C ASP A 288 -7.24 -18.27 5.64
N TRP A 289 -8.48 -17.91 5.29
CA TRP A 289 -9.43 -17.12 6.07
C TRP A 289 -8.88 -15.75 6.53
N GLY A 290 -7.95 -15.15 5.77
CA GLY A 290 -7.37 -13.83 6.06
C GLY A 290 -7.51 -12.84 4.89
N PRO A 291 -7.01 -11.59 5.06
CA PRO A 291 -7.05 -10.54 4.04
C PRO A 291 -5.97 -10.75 2.96
N PHE A 292 -6.03 -11.89 2.27
CA PHE A 292 -5.03 -12.36 1.31
C PHE A 292 -5.66 -12.80 -0.02
N THR A 293 -4.82 -12.95 -1.05
CA THR A 293 -5.15 -13.64 -2.30
C THR A 293 -4.66 -15.09 -2.30
N GLU A 294 -5.16 -15.90 -3.22
CA GLU A 294 -4.69 -17.28 -3.46
C GLU A 294 -3.19 -17.34 -3.84
N ASP A 295 -2.65 -16.28 -4.44
CA ASP A 295 -1.22 -16.11 -4.73
C ASP A 295 -0.37 -15.74 -3.49
N GLY A 296 -0.95 -15.65 -2.30
CA GLY A 296 -0.24 -15.30 -1.06
C GLY A 296 0.16 -13.83 -0.93
N LYS A 297 -0.51 -12.95 -1.68
CA LYS A 297 -0.35 -11.49 -1.62
C LYS A 297 -1.42 -10.86 -0.72
N VAL A 298 -1.23 -9.62 -0.31
CA VAL A 298 -2.21 -8.86 0.49
C VAL A 298 -3.40 -8.43 -0.38
N ASP A 299 -4.63 -8.73 0.06
CA ASP A 299 -5.82 -8.06 -0.46
C ASP A 299 -6.02 -6.73 0.26
N TRP A 300 -5.53 -5.67 -0.37
CA TRP A 300 -5.60 -4.31 0.17
C TRP A 300 -7.04 -3.79 0.33
N THR A 301 -8.03 -4.36 -0.35
CA THR A 301 -9.45 -4.05 -0.13
C THR A 301 -9.90 -4.53 1.24
N LEU A 302 -9.54 -5.76 1.60
CA LEU A 302 -9.90 -6.37 2.88
C LEU A 302 -9.14 -5.68 4.02
N VAL A 303 -7.84 -5.40 3.84
CA VAL A 303 -7.04 -4.64 4.82
C VAL A 303 -7.61 -3.23 5.04
N ASP A 304 -8.00 -2.53 3.98
CA ASP A 304 -8.63 -1.21 4.07
C ASP A 304 -9.97 -1.25 4.78
N ALA A 305 -10.88 -2.16 4.42
CA ALA A 305 -12.18 -2.26 5.08
C ALA A 305 -12.04 -2.59 6.58
N ILE A 306 -11.15 -3.53 6.94
CA ILE A 306 -10.84 -3.89 8.32
C ILE A 306 -10.23 -2.70 9.08
N GLY A 307 -9.20 -2.07 8.51
CA GLY A 307 -8.47 -0.98 9.15
C GLY A 307 -9.31 0.26 9.32
N SER A 308 -10.09 0.62 8.31
CA SER A 308 -11.02 1.75 8.34
C SER A 308 -12.14 1.56 9.36
N VAL A 309 -12.69 0.36 9.52
CA VAL A 309 -13.65 0.05 10.60
C VAL A 309 -12.99 0.18 11.97
N MET A 310 -11.83 -0.46 12.20
CA MET A 310 -11.17 -0.43 13.52
C MET A 310 -10.65 0.95 13.91
N MET A 311 -10.11 1.73 12.98
CA MET A 311 -9.64 3.09 13.24
C MET A 311 -10.80 4.07 13.49
N ALA A 312 -11.95 3.89 12.82
CA ALA A 312 -13.16 4.66 13.11
C ALA A 312 -13.72 4.28 14.49
N ASN A 313 -13.83 2.98 14.81
CA ASN A 313 -14.23 2.48 16.13
C ASN A 313 -13.35 3.07 17.25
N ALA A 314 -12.03 3.12 17.04
CA ALA A 314 -11.08 3.69 18.00
C ALA A 314 -11.25 5.20 18.17
N LYS A 315 -11.52 5.96 17.09
CA LYS A 315 -11.86 7.39 17.17
C LYS A 315 -13.17 7.63 17.94
N ASP A 316 -14.19 6.81 17.70
CA ASP A 316 -15.47 6.90 18.40
C ASP A 316 -15.28 6.69 19.91
N VAL A 317 -14.56 5.64 20.32
CA VAL A 317 -14.25 5.34 21.72
C VAL A 317 -13.40 6.43 22.38
N LEU A 318 -12.39 6.96 21.68
CA LEU A 318 -11.60 8.10 22.17
C LEU A 318 -12.46 9.35 22.35
N SER A 319 -13.44 9.59 21.48
CA SER A 319 -14.37 10.74 21.61
C SER A 319 -15.30 10.65 22.82
N MET A 320 -15.55 9.43 23.32
CA MET A 320 -16.33 9.18 24.55
C MET A 320 -15.51 9.37 25.84
N GLY A 321 -14.18 9.56 25.74
CA GLY A 321 -13.30 9.79 26.88
C GLY A 321 -12.77 8.52 27.56
N GLU A 322 -12.75 7.39 26.87
CA GLU A 322 -12.24 6.12 27.41
C GLU A 322 -10.71 6.12 27.55
N ASP A 323 -10.24 6.46 28.75
CA ASP A 323 -8.82 6.71 29.05
C ASP A 323 -7.88 5.54 28.76
N GLY A 324 -8.36 4.29 28.80
CA GLY A 324 -7.59 3.11 28.41
C GLY A 324 -7.13 3.15 26.95
N TRP A 325 -7.92 3.75 26.06
CA TRP A 325 -7.62 3.83 24.63
C TRP A 325 -6.63 4.93 24.26
N ARG A 326 -6.15 5.76 25.21
CA ARG A 326 -5.18 6.85 24.93
C ARG A 326 -3.92 6.37 24.18
N GLN A 327 -3.50 5.12 24.36
CA GLN A 327 -2.37 4.53 23.62
C GLN A 327 -2.64 4.34 22.11
N ALA A 328 -3.91 4.32 21.67
CA ALA A 328 -4.28 4.28 20.25
C ALA A 328 -4.08 5.63 19.53
N VAL A 329 -3.94 6.74 20.25
CA VAL A 329 -3.77 8.07 19.65
C VAL A 329 -2.48 8.16 18.82
N LEU A 330 -1.37 7.59 19.32
CA LEU A 330 -0.10 7.56 18.60
C LEU A 330 -0.19 6.86 17.24
N PRO A 331 -0.62 5.58 17.14
CA PRO A 331 -0.73 4.89 15.87
C PRO A 331 -1.91 5.35 15.01
N LEU A 332 -2.90 6.08 15.53
CA LEU A 332 -3.93 6.75 14.71
C LEU A 332 -3.39 8.02 14.04
N SER A 333 -2.98 8.98 14.87
CA SER A 333 -2.92 10.40 14.52
C SER A 333 -1.58 10.87 13.98
N TYR A 334 -0.49 10.14 14.23
CA TYR A 334 0.88 10.58 13.91
C TYR A 334 1.29 10.36 12.44
N GLY A 335 0.35 10.61 11.53
CA GLY A 335 0.60 10.69 10.10
C GLY A 335 1.20 9.43 9.47
N LEU A 336 1.95 9.64 8.39
CA LEU A 336 2.64 8.56 7.67
C LEU A 336 3.83 7.94 8.42
N GLU A 337 4.39 8.61 9.45
CA GLU A 337 5.47 8.03 10.27
C GLU A 337 5.04 6.75 10.99
N THR A 338 3.73 6.60 11.26
CA THR A 338 3.17 5.35 11.79
C THR A 338 3.31 4.16 10.83
N VAL A 339 3.36 4.39 9.52
CA VAL A 339 3.38 3.37 8.46
C VAL A 339 4.72 3.30 7.71
N ARG A 340 5.79 3.90 8.22
CA ARG A 340 7.15 3.64 7.72
C ARG A 340 7.73 2.36 8.32
N CYS A 341 8.31 1.50 7.47
CA CYS A 341 9.07 0.32 7.90
C CYS A 341 10.53 0.63 8.22
N TRP A 342 11.21 -0.32 8.87
CA TRP A 342 12.68 -0.38 8.98
C TRP A 342 13.41 -0.72 7.66
N GLY A 343 12.76 -0.47 6.52
CA GLY A 343 13.26 -0.73 5.17
C GLY A 343 13.34 -2.22 4.77
N TYR A 344 13.83 -2.53 3.58
CA TYR A 344 14.32 -3.88 3.20
C TYR A 344 15.72 -3.85 2.56
N ASN A 345 16.30 -2.65 2.44
CA ASN A 345 17.58 -2.36 1.80
C ASN A 345 18.79 -2.95 2.55
N ASP A 346 18.63 -3.20 3.86
CA ASP A 346 19.58 -3.95 4.67
C ASP A 346 18.83 -5.03 5.48
N LEU A 347 19.08 -6.29 5.11
CA LEU A 347 18.52 -7.49 5.75
C LEU A 347 19.57 -8.25 6.59
N ARG A 348 20.69 -7.61 6.93
CA ARG A 348 21.72 -8.25 7.77
C ARG A 348 21.27 -8.28 9.23
N ARG A 349 21.32 -9.48 9.83
CA ARG A 349 21.22 -9.68 11.28
C ARG A 349 22.17 -8.70 12.01
N PRO A 350 21.71 -7.94 13.01
CA PRO A 350 22.57 -7.01 13.75
C PRO A 350 23.76 -7.73 14.37
N ALA A 351 24.98 -7.24 14.11
CA ALA A 351 26.22 -7.85 14.60
C ALA A 351 26.41 -7.75 16.13
N SER A 352 25.58 -6.94 16.81
CA SER A 352 25.51 -6.82 18.27
C SER A 352 24.63 -7.88 18.94
N LEU A 353 23.84 -8.64 18.16
CA LEU A 353 22.91 -9.65 18.66
C LEU A 353 23.66 -10.98 18.89
N ALA A 354 23.60 -11.55 20.09
CA ALA A 354 24.34 -12.75 20.43
C ALA A 354 23.90 -13.94 19.57
N GLN A 355 24.81 -14.86 19.23
CA GLN A 355 24.60 -15.86 18.16
C GLN A 355 23.38 -16.76 18.36
N ASP A 356 23.00 -17.04 19.62
CA ASP A 356 21.86 -17.89 19.97
C ASP A 356 20.54 -17.14 20.19
N GLU A 357 20.57 -15.80 20.21
CA GLU A 357 19.37 -14.96 20.15
C GLU A 357 18.74 -14.99 18.75
N ILE A 358 17.51 -14.50 18.64
CA ILE A 358 16.72 -14.49 17.40
C ILE A 358 16.56 -13.05 16.96
N TRP A 359 16.78 -12.78 15.67
CA TRP A 359 16.61 -11.43 15.16
C TRP A 359 15.12 -11.13 14.94
N ASP A 360 14.57 -10.31 15.83
CA ASP A 360 13.23 -9.74 15.67
C ASP A 360 13.20 -8.70 14.55
N TRP A 361 13.16 -9.18 13.30
CA TRP A 361 13.13 -8.31 12.13
C TRP A 361 11.78 -7.61 11.94
N ALA A 362 10.69 -8.02 12.62
CA ALA A 362 9.35 -7.46 12.45
C ALA A 362 8.89 -6.53 13.60
N GLY A 363 9.49 -6.67 14.79
CA GLY A 363 9.06 -6.01 16.02
C GLY A 363 8.03 -6.82 16.82
N VAL A 364 8.07 -8.16 16.76
CA VAL A 364 7.13 -9.06 17.44
C VAL A 364 7.22 -8.94 18.97
N GLN A 365 8.43 -8.94 19.54
CA GLN A 365 8.65 -9.18 20.97
C GLN A 365 8.12 -8.06 21.87
N GLY A 366 7.70 -8.42 23.08
CA GLY A 366 7.23 -7.50 24.12
C GLY A 366 5.73 -7.20 24.02
N PRO A 367 5.28 -6.09 24.64
CA PRO A 367 3.86 -5.79 24.74
C PRO A 367 3.24 -5.36 23.41
N TRP A 368 1.96 -5.65 23.25
CA TRP A 368 1.04 -5.10 22.26
C TRP A 368 -0.26 -4.72 22.97
N CYS A 369 -0.92 -3.66 22.51
CA CYS A 369 -2.31 -3.35 22.86
C CYS A 369 -3.18 -3.47 21.61
N GLY A 370 -4.44 -3.84 21.76
CA GLY A 370 -5.35 -4.00 20.63
C GLY A 370 -6.77 -4.35 21.02
N SER A 371 -7.66 -4.41 20.05
CA SER A 371 -9.08 -4.74 20.27
C SER A 371 -9.66 -5.40 19.01
N TYR A 372 -10.91 -5.82 19.11
CA TYR A 372 -11.69 -6.52 18.10
C TYR A 372 -13.10 -5.93 18.07
N ALA A 373 -13.82 -6.09 16.96
CA ALA A 373 -15.23 -5.73 16.88
C ALA A 373 -16.10 -6.89 16.37
N PHE A 374 -17.39 -6.86 16.67
CA PHE A 374 -18.36 -7.87 16.26
C PHE A 374 -19.76 -7.29 16.00
N LEU A 375 -20.52 -7.97 15.12
CA LEU A 375 -21.97 -7.84 15.05
C LEU A 375 -22.62 -8.79 16.06
N ASP A 376 -23.87 -8.54 16.44
CA ASP A 376 -24.67 -9.58 17.09
C ASP A 376 -24.78 -10.82 16.18
N TYR A 377 -24.82 -12.02 16.77
CA TYR A 377 -24.86 -13.26 15.99
C TYR A 377 -26.13 -13.39 15.13
N ALA A 378 -27.28 -12.85 15.56
CA ALA A 378 -28.49 -12.82 14.73
C ALA A 378 -28.35 -11.88 13.53
N ASP A 379 -27.62 -10.78 13.66
CA ASP A 379 -27.30 -9.86 12.56
C ASP A 379 -26.24 -10.46 11.61
N TRP A 380 -25.20 -11.10 12.15
CA TRP A 380 -24.21 -11.81 11.33
C TRP A 380 -24.83 -12.96 10.53
N ILE A 381 -25.74 -13.74 11.13
CA ILE A 381 -26.56 -14.74 10.43
C ILE A 381 -27.51 -14.08 9.42
N SER A 382 -28.02 -12.88 9.69
CA SER A 382 -28.85 -12.12 8.74
C SER A 382 -28.07 -11.61 7.53
N LEU A 383 -26.78 -11.30 7.70
CA LEU A 383 -25.87 -10.91 6.63
C LEU A 383 -25.47 -12.13 5.77
N ASN A 384 -25.00 -13.20 6.41
CA ASN A 384 -24.36 -14.33 5.73
C ASN A 384 -25.34 -15.44 5.31
N GLU A 385 -26.39 -15.68 6.08
CA GLU A 385 -27.37 -16.76 5.85
C GLU A 385 -28.82 -16.25 5.62
N PRO A 386 -29.05 -15.38 4.61
CA PRO A 386 -30.38 -14.79 4.37
C PRO A 386 -31.46 -15.83 4.01
N ARG A 387 -31.08 -17.06 3.64
CA ARG A 387 -32.01 -18.19 3.46
C ARG A 387 -32.59 -18.68 4.79
N LEU A 388 -31.76 -18.79 5.84
CA LEU A 388 -32.19 -19.20 7.17
C LEU A 388 -33.11 -18.14 7.82
N VAL A 389 -32.87 -16.86 7.52
CA VAL A 389 -33.71 -15.76 8.01
C VAL A 389 -35.09 -15.71 7.35
N GLN A 390 -35.20 -16.01 6.06
CA GLN A 390 -36.50 -16.02 5.35
C GLN A 390 -37.50 -17.03 5.95
N LEU A 391 -37.01 -18.12 6.56
CA LEU A 391 -37.84 -19.08 7.29
C LEU A 391 -38.45 -18.51 8.58
N ARG A 392 -37.77 -17.58 9.27
CA ARG A 392 -38.20 -17.02 10.56
C ARG A 392 -39.26 -15.91 10.45
N ARG A 393 -39.47 -15.34 9.26
CA ARG A 393 -40.51 -14.32 8.93
C ARG A 393 -40.54 -13.02 9.76
N SER A 394 -39.73 -12.88 10.82
CA SER A 394 -39.74 -11.72 11.72
C SER A 394 -38.33 -11.46 12.28
N MET A 395 -37.53 -10.72 11.51
CA MET A 395 -36.37 -9.98 12.00
C MET A 395 -36.31 -8.65 11.23
N ASN A 396 -35.73 -7.62 11.85
CA ASN A 396 -35.61 -6.29 11.23
C ASN A 396 -34.64 -6.33 10.04
N GLN A 397 -34.77 -5.37 9.11
CA GLN A 397 -33.83 -5.26 7.99
C GLN A 397 -32.47 -4.73 8.49
N LEU A 398 -31.39 -5.46 8.19
CA LEU A 398 -30.05 -5.11 8.67
C LEU A 398 -29.45 -3.94 7.87
N ASP A 399 -29.52 -2.73 8.45
CA ASP A 399 -28.92 -1.50 7.93
C ASP A 399 -27.53 -1.24 8.56
N LEU A 400 -26.47 -1.72 7.91
CA LEU A 400 -25.09 -1.49 8.36
C LEU A 400 -24.66 -0.02 8.28
N SER A 401 -25.39 0.87 7.59
CA SER A 401 -25.07 2.30 7.53
C SER A 401 -25.43 3.06 8.81
N ARG A 402 -26.33 2.49 9.63
CA ARG A 402 -26.73 3.02 10.94
C ARG A 402 -26.30 2.16 12.13
N TYR A 403 -25.74 0.98 11.86
CA TYR A 403 -25.25 0.07 12.88
C TYR A 403 -24.09 0.68 13.68
N SER A 404 -23.92 0.21 14.92
CA SER A 404 -22.74 0.46 15.74
C SER A 404 -22.28 -0.91 16.24
N GLU A 405 -21.09 -1.33 15.85
CA GLU A 405 -20.54 -2.62 16.22
C GLU A 405 -20.29 -2.70 17.73
N ALA A 406 -20.41 -3.89 18.30
CA ALA A 406 -19.89 -4.13 19.63
C ALA A 406 -18.35 -4.14 19.54
N ILE A 407 -17.71 -3.21 20.25
CA ILE A 407 -16.26 -3.15 20.38
C ILE A 407 -15.88 -3.98 21.61
N GLY A 408 -14.99 -4.95 21.43
CA GLY A 408 -14.48 -5.79 22.50
C GLY A 408 -13.51 -5.05 23.42
N ASP A 409 -13.22 -5.65 24.57
CA ASP A 409 -12.29 -5.09 25.55
C ASP A 409 -10.94 -4.71 24.90
N LEU A 410 -10.28 -3.68 25.46
CA LEU A 410 -8.90 -3.41 25.11
C LEU A 410 -8.04 -4.56 25.67
N MET A 411 -7.47 -5.36 24.77
CA MET A 411 -6.61 -6.48 25.09
C MET A 411 -5.14 -6.06 25.10
N ARG A 412 -4.37 -6.66 26.00
CA ARG A 412 -2.91 -6.62 26.02
C ARG A 412 -2.38 -8.00 25.68
N LEU A 413 -1.43 -8.07 24.74
CA LEU A 413 -0.61 -9.25 24.50
C LEU A 413 0.80 -8.98 25.04
N ASP A 414 1.42 -9.96 25.70
CA ASP A 414 2.84 -9.94 26.02
C ASP A 414 3.50 -11.12 25.30
N LEU A 415 4.29 -10.83 24.25
CA LEU A 415 4.82 -11.82 23.32
C LEU A 415 6.32 -12.08 23.50
N VAL A 416 6.72 -13.33 23.36
CA VAL A 416 8.10 -13.84 23.45
C VAL A 416 8.41 -14.64 22.19
N ILE A 417 9.56 -14.38 21.58
CA ILE A 417 9.97 -15.05 20.33
C ILE A 417 10.56 -16.43 20.62
N ASP A 418 10.18 -17.41 19.82
CA ASP A 418 10.51 -18.82 19.96
C ASP A 418 11.68 -19.26 19.07
N LYS A 419 12.64 -20.01 19.63
CA LYS A 419 13.80 -20.57 18.87
C LYS A 419 13.36 -21.60 17.82
N ASP A 420 12.22 -22.24 18.01
CA ASP A 420 11.61 -23.21 17.10
C ASP A 420 10.08 -23.27 17.32
N ALA A 421 9.32 -23.76 16.35
CA ALA A 421 7.86 -23.85 16.44
C ALA A 421 7.33 -24.76 17.59
N SER A 422 8.16 -25.66 18.13
CA SER A 422 7.78 -26.53 19.27
C SER A 422 7.97 -25.85 20.63
N SER A 423 8.58 -24.66 20.66
CA SER A 423 8.87 -23.95 21.91
C SER A 423 7.59 -23.40 22.56
N ALA A 424 6.57 -23.06 21.77
CA ALA A 424 5.22 -22.79 22.26
C ALA A 424 4.60 -23.98 23.03
N THR A 425 4.76 -25.23 22.54
CA THR A 425 4.29 -26.44 23.25
C THR A 425 5.01 -26.58 24.60
N LYS A 426 6.33 -26.36 24.63
CA LYS A 426 7.14 -26.43 25.86
C LYS A 426 6.70 -25.37 26.89
N ALA A 427 6.48 -24.13 26.45
CA ALA A 427 6.01 -23.03 27.30
C ALA A 427 4.59 -23.27 27.84
N TYR A 428 3.69 -23.84 27.03
CA TYR A 428 2.33 -24.18 27.45
C TYR A 428 2.31 -25.31 28.49
N ALA A 429 3.11 -26.37 28.30
CA ALA A 429 3.23 -27.47 29.26
C ALA A 429 3.71 -27.00 30.64
N GLN A 430 4.73 -26.13 30.68
CA GLN A 430 5.22 -25.51 31.92
C GLN A 430 4.12 -24.73 32.65
N ARG A 431 3.19 -24.13 31.91
CA ARG A 431 2.10 -23.29 32.42
C ARG A 431 0.86 -24.07 32.87
N GLN A 432 0.65 -25.28 32.35
CA GLN A 432 -0.46 -26.16 32.73
C GLN A 432 -0.16 -27.07 33.95
N HIS A 433 1.11 -27.18 34.36
CA HIS A 433 1.59 -28.16 35.36
C HIS A 433 1.27 -29.63 35.05
N HIS A 434 0.89 -29.92 33.80
CA HIS A 434 0.55 -31.24 33.28
C HIS A 434 1.19 -31.45 31.91
N ALA A 435 1.17 -32.68 31.41
CA ALA A 435 1.57 -32.95 30.02
C ALA A 435 0.59 -32.22 29.08
N ALA A 436 1.11 -31.31 28.26
CA ALA A 436 0.32 -30.66 27.23
C ALA A 436 0.11 -31.61 26.04
N ASP A 437 -1.06 -31.53 25.43
CA ASP A 437 -1.24 -31.97 24.04
C ASP A 437 -0.28 -31.20 23.13
N ASP A 438 0.25 -31.86 22.09
CA ASP A 438 1.17 -31.20 21.17
C ASP A 438 0.45 -30.12 20.36
N LEU A 439 0.86 -28.86 20.55
CA LEU A 439 0.18 -27.72 19.97
C LEU A 439 0.48 -27.64 18.48
N HIS A 440 -0.54 -27.87 17.64
CA HIS A 440 -0.41 -27.75 16.20
C HIS A 440 0.28 -26.44 15.79
N ALA A 441 1.39 -26.60 15.05
CA ALA A 441 2.22 -25.50 14.59
C ALA A 441 1.46 -24.58 13.63
N VAL A 442 1.63 -23.28 13.80
CA VAL A 442 0.88 -22.27 13.03
C VAL A 442 1.50 -22.13 11.63
N SER A 443 0.83 -22.68 10.63
CA SER A 443 1.24 -22.66 9.22
C SER A 443 0.26 -21.91 8.32
N THR A 444 0.68 -21.66 7.09
CA THR A 444 -0.19 -21.29 5.96
C THR A 444 0.11 -22.21 4.78
N HIS A 445 -0.85 -22.35 3.88
CA HIS A 445 -0.71 -23.05 2.60
C HIS A 445 -0.48 -22.08 1.42
N LEU A 446 -0.63 -20.77 1.66
CA LEU A 446 -0.43 -19.73 0.65
C LEU A 446 1.06 -19.52 0.34
N PRO A 447 1.44 -19.07 -0.87
CA PRO A 447 2.80 -18.64 -1.18
C PRO A 447 3.32 -17.56 -0.24
N THR A 448 4.61 -17.60 0.07
CA THR A 448 5.29 -16.70 1.01
C THR A 448 6.70 -16.40 0.51
N SER A 449 7.34 -15.36 1.02
CA SER A 449 8.69 -14.96 0.59
C SER A 449 9.76 -15.40 1.60
N ASP A 450 10.76 -16.14 1.11
CA ASP A 450 11.89 -16.66 1.89
C ASP A 450 12.99 -15.60 2.19
N LEU A 451 12.75 -14.33 1.84
CA LEU A 451 13.69 -13.21 2.06
C LEU A 451 14.11 -13.03 3.54
N LEU A 452 13.25 -13.41 4.49
CA LEU A 452 13.52 -13.41 5.92
C LEU A 452 12.90 -14.66 6.57
N PRO A 453 13.58 -15.31 7.53
CA PRO A 453 13.05 -16.52 8.19
C PRO A 453 11.81 -16.19 9.04
N PRO A 454 10.82 -17.09 9.14
CA PRO A 454 9.62 -16.86 9.94
C PRO A 454 9.95 -16.71 11.43
N ILE A 455 9.35 -15.70 12.08
CA ILE A 455 9.45 -15.49 13.52
C ILE A 455 8.31 -16.25 14.18
N HIS A 456 8.60 -17.35 14.86
CA HIS A 456 7.64 -18.01 15.75
C HIS A 456 7.58 -17.30 17.11
N PHE A 457 6.43 -17.32 17.76
CA PHE A 457 6.26 -16.69 19.07
C PHE A 457 5.16 -17.35 19.90
N HIS A 458 5.26 -17.18 21.22
CA HIS A 458 4.20 -17.47 22.18
C HIS A 458 3.98 -16.28 23.12
N GLY A 459 2.99 -16.37 24.01
CA GLY A 459 2.75 -15.32 24.99
C GLY A 459 1.46 -15.50 25.80
N SER A 460 1.04 -14.41 26.42
CA SER A 460 -0.24 -14.31 27.12
C SER A 460 -1.11 -13.19 26.56
N SER A 461 -2.43 -13.38 26.59
CA SER A 461 -3.43 -12.34 26.31
C SER A 461 -4.26 -12.08 27.58
N VAL A 462 -4.42 -10.80 27.94
CA VAL A 462 -5.22 -10.32 29.08
C VAL A 462 -6.06 -9.11 28.66
N GLN A 463 -7.16 -8.86 29.36
CA GLN A 463 -7.80 -7.54 29.32
C GLN A 463 -6.84 -6.50 29.92
N HIS A 464 -6.68 -5.36 29.27
CA HIS A 464 -6.01 -4.18 29.81
C HIS A 464 -6.83 -3.62 30.98
N ASN A 465 -6.18 -2.97 31.96
CA ASN A 465 -6.82 -2.55 33.22
C ASN A 465 -8.17 -1.82 33.04
N GLY A 466 -9.27 -2.45 33.46
CA GLY A 466 -10.52 -1.77 33.80
C GLY A 466 -11.74 -2.06 32.92
N ALA A 467 -12.23 -3.30 32.91
CA ALA A 467 -13.62 -3.55 32.53
C ALA A 467 -14.55 -3.33 33.74
N THR A 468 -15.39 -2.28 33.71
CA THR A 468 -16.32 -1.92 34.80
C THR A 468 -17.42 -2.98 35.05
N THR A 469 -17.54 -3.97 34.17
CA THR A 469 -18.61 -4.97 34.14
C THR A 469 -18.29 -6.28 34.85
N TYR A 470 -17.02 -6.70 34.91
CA TYR A 470 -16.61 -7.98 35.54
C TYR A 470 -15.24 -7.88 36.23
N PRO A 471 -15.04 -8.50 37.42
CA PRO A 471 -13.77 -8.48 38.11
C PRO A 471 -12.70 -9.26 37.33
N SER A 472 -11.51 -8.66 37.18
CA SER A 472 -10.42 -9.10 36.32
C SER A 472 -9.63 -10.31 36.86
N GLN A 473 -10.32 -11.41 37.15
CA GLN A 473 -9.73 -12.69 37.62
C GLN A 473 -9.73 -13.79 36.55
N SER A 474 -10.14 -13.49 35.32
CA SER A 474 -10.02 -14.40 34.17
C SER A 474 -8.54 -14.79 33.96
N PRO A 475 -8.19 -16.10 33.94
CA PRO A 475 -6.81 -16.53 33.74
C PRO A 475 -6.35 -16.15 32.33
N ALA A 476 -5.19 -15.47 32.23
CA ALA A 476 -4.65 -14.97 30.97
C ALA A 476 -4.59 -16.06 29.89
N SER A 477 -5.26 -15.88 28.75
CA SER A 477 -5.25 -16.84 27.64
C SER A 477 -3.83 -17.11 27.17
N PHE A 478 -3.55 -18.32 26.70
CA PHE A 478 -2.26 -18.63 26.07
C PHE A 478 -2.31 -18.24 24.60
N VAL A 479 -1.21 -17.67 24.09
CA VAL A 479 -1.09 -17.19 22.71
C VAL A 479 0.07 -17.92 22.04
N ARG A 480 -0.10 -18.32 20.78
CA ARG A 480 1.01 -18.70 19.89
C ARG A 480 0.79 -18.18 18.48
N GLY A 481 1.86 -18.00 17.72
CA GLY A 481 1.74 -17.51 16.36
C GLY A 481 3.04 -17.55 15.57
N VAL A 482 2.98 -16.90 14.41
CA VAL A 482 4.07 -16.78 13.46
C VAL A 482 3.94 -15.47 12.67
N VAL A 483 5.07 -14.82 12.43
CA VAL A 483 5.21 -13.69 11.51
C VAL A 483 6.09 -14.09 10.35
N ARG A 484 5.68 -13.76 9.12
CA ARG A 484 6.36 -14.13 7.87
C ARG A 484 6.13 -13.09 6.78
N LEU A 485 6.93 -13.13 5.71
CA LEU A 485 6.71 -12.26 4.55
C LEU A 485 5.71 -12.87 3.56
N THR A 486 4.85 -12.03 3.00
CA THR A 486 3.93 -12.38 1.90
C THR A 486 4.66 -12.54 0.57
N ALA A 487 3.97 -13.05 -0.45
CA ALA A 487 4.47 -13.13 -1.82
C ALA A 487 4.32 -11.81 -2.62
N ASP A 488 4.14 -10.67 -1.93
CA ASP A 488 4.15 -9.34 -2.55
C ASP A 488 5.58 -8.92 -2.93
N ASP A 489 5.69 -8.08 -3.95
CA ASP A 489 6.88 -7.26 -4.21
C ASP A 489 6.43 -5.79 -4.30
N PRO A 490 6.84 -4.91 -3.36
CA PRO A 490 7.66 -5.20 -2.19
C PRO A 490 6.93 -6.05 -1.13
N PRO A 491 7.65 -6.89 -0.34
CA PRO A 491 7.04 -7.84 0.59
C PRO A 491 6.35 -7.16 1.77
N GLN A 492 5.22 -7.74 2.20
CA GLN A 492 4.45 -7.28 3.35
C GLN A 492 4.59 -8.26 4.51
N VAL A 493 4.34 -7.80 5.73
CA VAL A 493 4.51 -8.62 6.94
C VAL A 493 3.17 -9.20 7.36
N ARG A 494 3.02 -10.51 7.16
CA ARG A 494 1.84 -11.29 7.55
C ARG A 494 1.97 -11.79 8.98
N TRP A 495 0.89 -11.63 9.73
CA TRP A 495 0.67 -12.12 11.08
C TRP A 495 -0.36 -13.25 11.07
N THR A 496 -0.03 -14.38 11.71
CA THR A 496 -1.01 -15.41 12.07
C THR A 496 -0.86 -15.75 13.55
N LEU A 497 -1.96 -15.71 14.31
CA LEU A 497 -1.97 -15.85 15.77
C LEU A 497 -3.16 -16.70 16.22
N VAL A 498 -2.95 -17.60 17.18
CA VAL A 498 -3.98 -18.47 17.78
C VAL A 498 -4.07 -18.18 19.27
N ILE A 499 -5.29 -17.92 19.76
CA ILE A 499 -5.61 -17.69 21.17
C ILE A 499 -6.26 -18.95 21.74
N ARG A 500 -5.62 -19.53 22.76
CA ARG A 500 -6.03 -20.73 23.48
C ARG A 500 -6.67 -20.35 24.82
N TYR A 501 -7.92 -20.76 25.02
CA TYR A 501 -8.73 -20.47 26.21
C TYR A 501 -9.42 -21.74 26.71
N GLY A 502 -9.52 -21.91 28.03
CA GLY A 502 -10.13 -23.10 28.64
C GLY A 502 -9.41 -24.44 28.39
N GLY A 503 -8.24 -24.43 27.73
CA GLY A 503 -7.53 -25.63 27.29
C GLY A 503 -7.58 -25.88 25.79
N GLU A 504 -8.38 -25.13 25.04
CA GLU A 504 -8.68 -25.35 23.62
C GLU A 504 -8.34 -24.11 22.77
N ASP A 505 -7.96 -24.31 21.51
CA ASP A 505 -7.78 -23.19 20.58
C ASP A 505 -9.16 -22.65 20.19
N ARG A 506 -9.43 -21.37 20.47
CA ARG A 506 -10.76 -20.77 20.24
C ARG A 506 -10.77 -19.74 19.12
N TRP A 507 -9.75 -18.89 19.05
CA TRP A 507 -9.68 -17.83 18.02
C TRP A 507 -8.41 -17.93 17.19
N ARG A 508 -8.55 -17.85 15.87
CA ARG A 508 -7.44 -17.64 14.92
C ARG A 508 -7.57 -16.25 14.29
N LEU A 509 -6.50 -15.48 14.40
CA LEU A 509 -6.34 -14.14 13.86
C LEU A 509 -5.39 -14.19 12.65
N GLU A 510 -5.79 -13.56 11.56
CA GLU A 510 -5.01 -13.45 10.31
C GLU A 510 -4.95 -11.99 9.88
N GLY A 511 -3.74 -11.43 9.69
CA GLY A 511 -3.58 -10.00 9.46
C GLY A 511 -2.27 -9.56 8.82
N VAL A 512 -2.16 -8.26 8.57
CA VAL A 512 -1.06 -7.58 7.86
C VAL A 512 -0.61 -6.37 8.66
N GLN A 513 0.70 -6.23 8.85
CA GLN A 513 1.30 -5.05 9.46
C GLN A 513 1.37 -3.91 8.42
N VAL A 514 0.46 -2.94 8.53
CA VAL A 514 0.36 -1.84 7.56
C VAL A 514 1.54 -0.90 7.74
N GLY A 515 2.30 -0.75 6.66
CA GLY A 515 3.60 -0.08 6.64
C GLY A 515 4.81 -1.00 6.49
N GLY A 516 4.65 -2.31 6.70
CA GLY A 516 5.75 -3.29 6.65
C GLY A 516 6.46 -3.49 8.00
N ARG A 517 7.67 -4.06 7.98
CA ARG A 517 8.36 -4.45 9.22
C ARG A 517 8.65 -3.27 10.15
N GLY A 518 8.33 -3.43 11.44
CA GLY A 518 8.53 -2.39 12.46
C GLY A 518 7.55 -1.22 12.42
N ALA A 519 6.58 -1.19 11.49
CA ALA A 519 5.62 -0.10 11.39
C ALA A 519 4.73 -0.01 12.64
N LYS A 520 4.57 1.20 13.17
CA LYS A 520 3.93 1.52 14.46
C LYS A 520 2.40 1.51 14.42
N ARG A 521 1.81 1.70 13.23
CA ARG A 521 0.39 1.48 12.92
C ARG A 521 -0.07 0.08 13.34
N GLY A 522 0.85 -0.88 13.45
CA GLY A 522 0.59 -2.23 13.91
C GLY A 522 -0.03 -3.09 12.81
N PHE A 523 -0.74 -4.15 13.21
CA PHE A 523 -1.42 -5.05 12.27
C PHE A 523 -2.94 -4.95 12.35
N PHE A 524 -3.56 -4.90 11.17
CA PHE A 524 -5.00 -5.08 10.98
C PHE A 524 -5.26 -6.50 10.49
N GLY A 525 -6.36 -7.11 10.93
CA GLY A 525 -6.69 -8.47 10.52
C GLY A 525 -8.14 -8.86 10.80
N VAL A 526 -8.45 -10.12 10.59
CA VAL A 526 -9.74 -10.72 10.92
C VAL A 526 -9.55 -11.73 12.05
N TRP A 527 -10.46 -11.74 13.03
CA TRP A 527 -10.63 -12.85 13.95
C TRP A 527 -11.68 -13.81 13.40
N THR A 528 -11.45 -15.10 13.64
CA THR A 528 -12.32 -16.22 13.24
C THR A 528 -12.21 -17.32 14.28
N ASP A 529 -13.19 -18.23 14.31
CA ASP A 529 -13.03 -19.49 15.03
C ASP A 529 -11.75 -20.25 14.60
N ALA A 530 -11.07 -20.89 15.55
CA ALA A 530 -9.81 -21.59 15.28
C ALA A 530 -9.99 -22.91 14.51
N MET A 531 -11.10 -23.60 14.72
CA MET A 531 -11.48 -24.87 14.08
C MET A 531 -12.23 -24.67 12.75
N LYS A 532 -12.67 -23.45 12.47
CA LYS A 532 -13.39 -23.03 11.24
C LYS A 532 -14.77 -23.68 11.11
N GLU A 533 -15.51 -23.77 12.23
CA GLU A 533 -16.85 -24.38 12.26
C GLU A 533 -17.84 -23.70 11.30
N GLU A 534 -18.80 -24.45 10.77
CA GLU A 534 -19.82 -23.94 9.85
C GLU A 534 -20.70 -22.89 10.55
N HIS A 535 -20.96 -21.78 9.87
CA HIS A 535 -21.62 -20.58 10.42
C HIS A 535 -20.93 -19.93 11.64
N SER A 536 -19.65 -20.24 11.91
CA SER A 536 -18.87 -19.51 12.92
C SER A 536 -18.67 -18.04 12.53
N PRO A 537 -18.82 -17.08 13.47
CA PRO A 537 -18.72 -15.67 13.15
C PRO A 537 -17.27 -15.21 12.93
N ASN A 538 -17.13 -14.07 12.27
CA ASN A 538 -15.87 -13.38 12.03
C ASN A 538 -16.00 -11.87 12.32
N GLY A 539 -14.88 -11.17 12.47
CA GLY A 539 -14.87 -9.72 12.61
C GLY A 539 -13.46 -9.13 12.58
N PRO A 540 -13.30 -7.80 12.62
CA PRO A 540 -12.01 -7.17 12.47
C PRO A 540 -11.23 -7.14 13.80
N VAL A 541 -9.90 -7.11 13.71
CA VAL A 541 -8.96 -6.84 14.81
C VAL A 541 -7.97 -5.76 14.43
N TRP A 542 -7.47 -5.06 15.44
CA TRP A 542 -6.33 -4.16 15.32
C TRP A 542 -5.45 -4.24 16.57
N TYR A 543 -4.15 -4.44 16.38
CA TYR A 543 -3.14 -4.47 17.44
C TYR A 543 -1.92 -3.61 17.07
N TRP A 544 -1.41 -2.84 18.04
CA TRP A 544 -0.29 -1.91 17.91
C TRP A 544 0.69 -2.02 19.10
N LYS A 545 1.87 -1.39 18.98
CA LYS A 545 2.81 -1.24 20.09
C LYS A 545 2.43 -0.05 20.98
N PRO A 546 2.30 -0.21 22.30
CA PRO A 546 1.95 0.87 23.23
C PRO A 546 3.10 1.86 23.48
#